data_AF-A0AAD5DX49-F1
#
_entry.id   AF-A0AAD5DX49-F1
#
_cell.length_a   1.000
_cell.length_b   1.000
_cell.length_c   1.000
_cell.angle_alpha   90.00
_cell.angle_beta   90.00
_cell.angle_gamma   90.00
#
_symmetry.space_group_name_H-M   'P 1'
#
loop_
_entity.id
_entity.type
_entity.pdbx_description
1 polymer ?
#
loop_
_entity_poly.entity_id
_entity_poly.type
_entity_poly.pdbx_seq_one_letter_code
_entity_poly.pdbx_strand_id
1 'polypeptide(L)'
;MRRLTAYSCTNEDATELLAALKGLPRLRTLGLTVHSAWPGMLSDALEGVSILNWDHWVHLPPMAQLAHRLTSLTLAGAVSLPPDWRHLTQLRELRIFANDAASAEHTGLRRAAWGSGTLSALTALTCLNMNALYGAGIPGAAEVASAPALAEVVVPGGDASVWGRALRAMRPNVLVREELR
;
A
#
# COMPACT_ATOMS: atom_id res chain seq x y z
N MET A 1 -17.21 -10.26 12.42
CA MET A 1 -16.38 -9.07 12.16
C MET A 1 -16.15 -8.92 10.66
N ARG A 2 -16.37 -7.72 10.08
CA ARG A 2 -16.20 -7.46 8.62
C ARG A 2 -15.00 -6.56 8.29
N ARG A 3 -14.53 -5.79 9.26
CA ARG A 3 -13.39 -4.89 9.15
C ARG A 3 -12.43 -5.16 10.31
N LEU A 4 -11.15 -5.19 10.01
CA LEU A 4 -10.07 -5.16 11.00
C LEU A 4 -9.10 -4.06 10.60
N THR A 5 -8.63 -3.28 11.57
CA THR A 5 -7.44 -2.47 11.41
C THR A 5 -6.45 -2.90 12.47
N ALA A 6 -5.26 -3.30 12.05
CA ALA A 6 -4.15 -3.61 12.95
C ALA A 6 -3.14 -2.46 12.88
N TYR A 7 -2.61 -2.07 14.04
CA TYR A 7 -1.65 -0.97 14.20
C TYR A 7 -0.34 -1.51 14.76
N SER A 8 0.76 -0.84 14.42
CA SER A 8 2.11 -1.12 14.95
C SER A 8 2.58 -2.55 14.70
N CYS A 9 2.20 -3.13 13.56
CA CYS A 9 2.69 -4.46 13.18
C CYS A 9 4.15 -4.39 12.76
N THR A 10 5.01 -5.25 13.31
CA THR A 10 6.33 -5.59 12.77
C THR A 10 6.23 -6.76 11.77
N ASN A 11 7.37 -7.22 11.21
CA ASN A 11 7.40 -8.38 10.28
C ASN A 11 6.80 -9.65 10.91
N GLU A 12 7.13 -9.90 12.18
CA GLU A 12 6.66 -11.07 12.92
C GLU A 12 5.16 -10.95 13.22
N ASP A 13 4.72 -9.78 13.68
CA ASP A 13 3.31 -9.49 13.95
C ASP A 13 2.43 -9.63 12.70
N ALA A 14 2.94 -9.21 11.52
CA ALA A 14 2.19 -9.32 10.27
C ALA A 14 1.91 -10.79 9.91
N THR A 15 2.87 -11.69 10.13
CA THR A 15 2.71 -13.13 9.86
C THR A 15 1.70 -13.76 10.81
N GLU A 16 1.81 -13.48 12.11
CA GLU A 16 0.88 -13.98 13.13
C GLU A 16 -0.53 -13.43 12.94
N LEU A 17 -0.65 -12.13 12.64
CA LEU A 17 -1.92 -11.50 12.33
C LEU A 17 -2.59 -12.21 11.16
N LEU A 18 -1.88 -12.40 10.04
CA LEU A 18 -2.44 -13.11 8.89
C LEU A 18 -2.85 -14.54 9.25
N ALA A 19 -2.10 -15.25 10.09
CA ALA A 19 -2.52 -16.56 10.58
C ALA A 19 -3.83 -16.47 11.37
N ALA A 20 -3.99 -15.47 12.25
CA ALA A 20 -5.22 -15.23 13.00
C ALA A 20 -6.41 -14.84 12.10
N LEU A 21 -6.18 -14.18 10.96
CA LEU A 21 -7.25 -13.82 10.01
C LEU A 21 -7.93 -15.04 9.37
N LYS A 22 -7.34 -16.24 9.46
CA LYS A 22 -8.01 -17.49 9.05
C LYS A 22 -9.31 -17.73 9.83
N GLY A 23 -9.34 -17.35 11.11
CA GLY A 23 -10.52 -17.47 11.98
C GLY A 23 -11.62 -16.43 11.72
N LEU A 24 -11.42 -15.49 10.79
CA LEU A 24 -12.36 -14.41 10.50
C LEU A 24 -12.99 -14.57 9.10
N PRO A 25 -13.90 -15.54 8.89
CA PRO A 25 -14.42 -15.87 7.56
C PRO A 25 -15.25 -14.75 6.92
N ARG A 26 -15.73 -13.79 7.73
CA ARG A 26 -16.53 -12.65 7.29
C ARG A 26 -15.71 -11.38 7.05
N LEU A 27 -14.38 -11.42 7.20
CA LEU A 27 -13.52 -10.26 6.98
C LEU A 27 -13.53 -9.85 5.50
N ARG A 28 -13.83 -8.58 5.24
CA ARG A 28 -13.91 -7.96 3.90
C ARG A 28 -12.96 -6.78 3.76
N THR A 29 -12.72 -6.07 4.86
CA THR A 29 -11.82 -4.91 4.91
C THR A 29 -10.68 -5.20 5.87
N LEU A 30 -9.45 -4.96 5.43
CA LEU A 30 -8.26 -5.06 6.25
C LEU A 30 -7.47 -3.76 6.13
N GLY A 31 -7.19 -3.11 7.25
CA GLY A 31 -6.18 -2.08 7.37
C GLY A 31 -4.97 -2.64 8.10
N LEU A 32 -3.80 -2.50 7.50
CA LEU A 32 -2.52 -2.78 8.12
C LEU A 32 -1.76 -1.47 8.21
N THR A 33 -1.67 -0.95 9.42
CA THR A 33 -0.82 0.19 9.73
C THR A 33 0.43 -0.35 10.39
N VAL A 34 1.48 -0.44 9.59
CA VAL A 34 2.78 -0.93 10.00
C VAL A 34 3.61 0.26 10.46
N HIS A 35 4.03 0.24 11.71
CA HIS A 35 4.99 1.18 12.25
C HIS A 35 6.09 0.39 12.92
N SER A 36 7.34 0.74 12.66
CA SER A 36 8.35 0.59 13.69
C SER A 36 8.10 1.65 14.76
N ALA A 37 8.37 1.31 16.02
CA ALA A 37 8.11 2.16 17.18
C ALA A 37 8.45 3.63 16.90
N TRP A 38 7.50 4.52 17.19
CA TRP A 38 7.72 5.96 17.09
C TRP A 38 8.87 6.32 18.05
N PRO A 39 9.96 6.96 17.58
CA PRO A 39 11.12 7.24 18.43
C PRO A 39 10.82 8.13 19.64
N GLY A 40 9.66 8.79 19.67
CA GLY A 40 9.20 9.63 20.78
C GLY A 40 8.66 8.88 22.00
N MET A 41 8.52 7.55 21.97
CA MET A 41 8.11 6.75 23.15
C MET A 41 9.27 6.01 23.84
N LEU A 42 10.48 6.09 23.29
CA LEU A 42 11.69 5.41 23.81
C LEU A 42 12.86 6.39 24.04
N SER A 43 12.64 7.71 23.92
CA SER A 43 13.71 8.72 23.99
C SER A 43 14.47 8.73 25.32
N ASP A 44 13.88 8.21 26.39
CA ASP A 44 14.48 8.33 27.72
C ASP A 44 15.28 7.07 28.14
N ALA A 45 15.22 5.98 27.36
CA ALA A 45 15.81 4.69 27.75
C ALA A 45 16.99 4.22 26.89
N LEU A 46 17.30 4.91 25.77
CA LEU A 46 18.30 4.46 24.80
C LEU A 46 19.24 5.60 24.40
N GLU A 47 20.05 6.08 25.35
CA GLU A 47 21.26 6.84 25.02
C GLU A 47 22.19 5.94 24.17
N GLY A 48 22.32 6.27 22.89
CA GLY A 48 23.26 5.59 21.98
C GLY A 48 22.63 4.77 20.85
N VAL A 49 21.29 4.64 20.78
CA VAL A 49 20.63 4.06 19.61
C VAL A 49 20.33 5.17 18.62
N SER A 50 20.93 5.08 17.43
CA SER A 50 20.70 6.03 16.33
C SER A 50 19.19 6.18 16.09
N ILE A 51 18.68 7.36 16.39
CA ILE A 51 17.26 7.78 16.34
C ILE A 51 16.73 7.88 14.89
N LEU A 52 17.51 7.38 13.93
CA LEU A 52 17.26 7.45 12.49
C LEU A 52 17.23 6.06 11.85
N ASN A 53 16.98 4.99 12.61
CA ASN A 53 16.72 3.68 12.00
C ASN A 53 15.30 3.62 11.44
N TRP A 54 15.10 4.36 10.34
CA TRP A 54 13.96 4.25 9.43
C TRP A 54 13.94 2.90 8.68
N ASP A 55 14.83 1.97 9.03
CA ASP A 55 15.11 0.67 8.37
C ASP A 55 14.02 -0.39 8.54
N HIS A 56 12.92 -0.10 9.24
CA HIS A 56 12.00 -1.14 9.68
C HIS A 56 10.69 -1.08 8.89
N TRP A 57 10.79 -0.87 7.58
CA TRP A 57 9.68 -1.11 6.68
C TRP A 57 9.35 -2.61 6.68
N VAL A 58 8.07 -2.95 6.69
CA VAL A 58 7.66 -4.36 6.77
C VAL A 58 7.41 -4.95 5.39
N HIS A 59 7.95 -6.15 5.21
CA HIS A 59 7.58 -7.02 4.10
C HIS A 59 6.30 -7.75 4.47
N LEU A 60 5.23 -7.49 3.71
CA LEU A 60 3.96 -8.17 3.94
C LEU A 60 4.10 -9.66 3.60
N PRO A 61 3.60 -10.57 4.46
CA PRO A 61 3.58 -11.98 4.14
C PRO A 61 2.55 -12.27 3.03
N PRO A 62 2.57 -13.47 2.42
CA PRO A 62 1.56 -13.90 1.46
C PRO A 62 0.12 -13.80 2.02
N MET A 63 -0.79 -13.20 1.25
CA MET A 63 -2.18 -12.92 1.60
C MET A 63 -3.21 -13.70 0.75
N ALA A 64 -2.80 -14.65 -0.08
CA ALA A 64 -3.68 -15.42 -0.98
C ALA A 64 -4.84 -16.10 -0.25
N GLN A 65 -4.67 -16.48 1.01
CA GLN A 65 -5.75 -17.03 1.84
C GLN A 65 -6.95 -16.08 2.03
N LEU A 66 -6.77 -14.77 1.79
CA LEU A 66 -7.81 -13.76 1.87
C LEU A 66 -8.42 -13.42 0.50
N ALA A 67 -7.85 -13.94 -0.59
CA ALA A 67 -8.18 -13.63 -1.98
C ALA A 67 -9.67 -13.65 -2.30
N HIS A 68 -10.37 -14.70 -1.85
CA HIS A 68 -11.78 -14.91 -2.17
C HIS A 68 -12.72 -13.99 -1.40
N ARG A 69 -12.23 -13.26 -0.40
CA ARG A 69 -13.09 -12.47 0.50
C ARG A 69 -12.74 -11.01 0.66
N LEU A 70 -11.47 -10.64 0.54
CA LEU A 70 -11.02 -9.28 0.79
C LEU A 70 -11.44 -8.36 -0.36
N THR A 71 -12.16 -7.29 -0.03
CA THR A 71 -12.67 -6.30 -0.98
C THR A 71 -12.02 -4.92 -0.81
N SER A 72 -11.43 -4.65 0.36
CA SER A 72 -10.74 -3.39 0.63
C SER A 72 -9.49 -3.66 1.47
N LEU A 73 -8.37 -3.11 1.03
CA LEU A 73 -7.06 -3.25 1.66
C LEU A 73 -6.45 -1.85 1.83
N THR A 74 -6.09 -1.52 3.07
CA THR A 74 -5.30 -0.33 3.39
C THR A 74 -3.95 -0.77 3.91
N LEU A 75 -2.88 -0.27 3.32
CA LEU A 75 -1.50 -0.52 3.71
C LEU A 75 -0.85 0.81 4.06
N ALA A 76 -0.33 0.93 5.27
CA ALA A 76 0.52 2.03 5.67
C ALA A 76 1.86 1.50 6.18
N GLY A 77 2.98 2.08 5.73
CA GLY A 77 4.33 1.69 6.20
C GLY A 77 4.89 0.36 5.66
N ALA A 78 4.35 -0.16 4.54
CA ALA A 78 4.84 -1.39 3.90
C ALA A 78 5.86 -1.10 2.77
N VAL A 79 6.87 -1.96 2.59
CA VAL A 79 7.87 -1.86 1.49
C VAL A 79 7.22 -2.05 0.12
N SER A 80 6.26 -2.96 0.04
CA SER A 80 5.63 -3.36 -1.21
C SER A 80 4.25 -3.95 -0.94
N LEU A 81 3.52 -4.24 -2.01
CA LEU A 81 2.39 -5.15 -1.95
C LEU A 81 2.82 -6.55 -1.46
N PRO A 82 1.90 -7.34 -0.89
CA PRO A 82 2.13 -8.75 -0.56
C PRO A 82 2.62 -9.53 -1.80
N PRO A 83 3.53 -10.49 -1.69
CA PRO A 83 4.14 -11.18 -2.84
C PRO A 83 3.15 -11.91 -3.77
N ASP A 84 1.93 -12.18 -3.29
CA ASP A 84 0.86 -12.86 -3.99
C ASP A 84 -0.38 -11.97 -4.20
N TRP A 85 -0.21 -10.64 -4.19
CA TRP A 85 -1.27 -9.64 -4.37
C TRP A 85 -2.14 -9.91 -5.61
N ARG A 86 -1.58 -10.53 -6.65
CA ARG A 86 -2.28 -10.96 -7.87
C ARG A 86 -3.45 -11.93 -7.63
N HIS A 87 -3.47 -12.61 -6.49
CA HIS A 87 -4.59 -13.49 -6.12
C HIS A 87 -5.76 -12.72 -5.51
N LEU A 88 -5.60 -11.45 -5.12
CA LEU A 88 -6.64 -10.61 -4.51
C LEU A 88 -7.65 -10.09 -5.56
N THR A 89 -8.19 -10.98 -6.39
CA THR A 89 -9.04 -10.64 -7.55
C THR A 89 -10.39 -10.02 -7.17
N GLN A 90 -10.81 -10.15 -5.91
CA GLN A 90 -12.03 -9.51 -5.37
C GLN A 90 -11.78 -8.11 -4.79
N LEU A 91 -10.54 -7.65 -4.78
CA LEU A 91 -10.16 -6.35 -4.22
C LEU A 91 -10.73 -5.22 -5.07
N ARG A 92 -11.57 -4.38 -4.48
CA ARG A 92 -12.22 -3.22 -5.12
C ARG A 92 -11.54 -1.92 -4.78
N GLU A 93 -10.93 -1.87 -3.61
CA GLU A 93 -10.29 -0.69 -3.06
C GLU A 93 -8.92 -1.05 -2.51
N LEU A 94 -7.91 -0.32 -2.95
CA LEU A 94 -6.55 -0.40 -2.45
C LEU A 94 -6.10 1.00 -2.04
N ARG A 95 -5.74 1.17 -0.77
CA ARG A 95 -5.19 2.42 -0.24
C ARG A 95 -3.79 2.19 0.27
N ILE A 96 -2.89 3.07 -0.13
CA ILE A 96 -1.47 2.95 0.13
C ILE A 96 -0.97 4.26 0.71
N PHE A 97 -0.43 4.16 1.91
CA PHE A 97 0.17 5.27 2.63
C PHE A 97 1.63 4.92 2.95
N ALA A 98 2.56 5.25 2.04
CA ALA A 98 3.98 5.15 2.39
C ALA A 98 4.37 6.36 3.23
N ASN A 99 5.14 6.13 4.29
CA ASN A 99 5.82 7.20 4.98
C ASN A 99 7.20 7.36 4.38
N ASP A 100 7.34 8.46 3.65
CA ASP A 100 8.56 9.13 3.23
C ASP A 100 9.33 8.53 2.04
N ALA A 101 9.43 9.35 0.98
CA ALA A 101 10.30 9.11 -0.17
C ALA A 101 11.79 9.31 0.18
N ALA A 102 12.11 9.95 1.30
CA ALA A 102 13.48 10.20 1.75
C ALA A 102 14.23 8.92 2.19
N SER A 103 13.51 7.84 2.55
CA SER A 103 14.14 6.57 2.91
C SER A 103 14.66 5.78 1.70
N ALA A 104 14.11 6.01 0.49
CA ALA A 104 14.48 5.29 -0.73
C ALA A 104 15.91 5.65 -1.18
N GLU A 105 16.39 6.86 -0.86
CA GLU A 105 17.76 7.28 -1.14
C GLU A 105 18.77 6.68 -0.14
N HIS A 106 18.36 6.44 1.12
CA HIS A 106 19.26 6.00 2.19
C HIS A 106 19.35 4.47 2.37
N THR A 107 18.32 3.72 1.97
CA THR A 107 18.25 2.27 2.25
C THR A 107 18.72 1.41 1.08
N GLY A 108 19.00 1.99 -0.09
CA GLY A 108 19.30 1.21 -1.31
C GLY A 108 18.15 0.30 -1.75
N LEU A 109 16.97 0.41 -1.11
CA LEU A 109 15.71 -0.21 -1.49
C LEU A 109 15.25 0.47 -2.80
N ARG A 110 15.92 0.09 -3.89
CA ARG A 110 15.55 0.39 -5.26
C ARG A 110 14.06 0.15 -5.41
N ARG A 111 13.31 1.24 -5.53
CA ARG A 111 11.86 1.28 -5.76
C ARG A 111 11.12 0.32 -4.83
N ALA A 112 10.52 0.84 -3.76
CA ALA A 112 9.38 0.18 -3.15
C ALA A 112 8.52 -0.40 -4.28
N ALA A 113 8.47 -1.73 -4.40
CA ALA A 113 8.12 -2.45 -5.63
C ALA A 113 6.60 -2.46 -5.84
N TRP A 114 5.99 -1.29 -5.76
CA TRP A 114 4.58 -1.00 -5.99
C TRP A 114 4.20 -1.09 -7.47
N GLY A 115 5.17 -1.34 -8.35
CA GLY A 115 4.99 -1.27 -9.81
C GLY A 115 6.18 -1.86 -10.56
N SER A 116 6.44 -3.15 -10.41
CA SER A 116 7.18 -3.90 -11.45
C SER A 116 6.29 -4.92 -12.14
N GLY A 117 4.97 -4.83 -11.92
CA GLY A 117 3.96 -5.75 -12.46
C GLY A 117 2.66 -5.02 -12.76
N THR A 118 2.00 -5.43 -13.84
CA THR A 118 0.72 -4.87 -14.28
C THR A 118 -0.39 -5.17 -13.27
N LEU A 119 -1.18 -4.18 -12.83
CA LEU A 119 -2.37 -4.37 -11.98
C LEU A 119 -3.52 -5.13 -12.68
N SER A 120 -3.30 -5.70 -13.87
CA SER A 120 -4.27 -6.48 -14.66
C SER A 120 -4.93 -7.63 -13.90
N ALA A 121 -4.24 -8.22 -12.92
CA ALA A 121 -4.79 -9.29 -12.08
C ALA A 121 -5.86 -8.80 -11.09
N LEU A 122 -5.85 -7.52 -10.72
CA LEU A 122 -6.84 -6.92 -9.82
C LEU A 122 -8.09 -6.51 -10.61
N THR A 123 -8.77 -7.52 -11.18
CA THR A 123 -9.86 -7.32 -12.13
C THR A 123 -11.08 -6.60 -11.56
N ALA A 124 -11.26 -6.62 -10.23
CA ALA A 124 -12.35 -5.92 -9.54
C ALA A 124 -11.94 -4.54 -8.99
N LEU A 125 -10.68 -4.11 -9.14
CA LEU A 125 -10.18 -2.88 -8.52
C LEU A 125 -10.81 -1.66 -9.20
N THR A 126 -11.63 -0.93 -8.44
CA THR A 126 -12.32 0.28 -8.91
C THR A 126 -11.67 1.55 -8.39
N CYS A 127 -11.03 1.50 -7.21
CA CYS A 127 -10.43 2.65 -6.54
C CYS A 127 -9.00 2.34 -6.06
N LEU A 128 -8.06 3.20 -6.44
CA LEU A 128 -6.67 3.15 -6.00
C LEU A 128 -6.27 4.49 -5.37
N ASN A 129 -5.98 4.51 -4.07
CA ASN A 129 -5.46 5.70 -3.38
C ASN A 129 -3.98 5.53 -3.08
N MET A 130 -3.17 6.45 -3.61
CA MET A 130 -1.73 6.54 -3.47
C MET A 130 -1.31 7.96 -3.08
N ASN A 131 -2.20 8.76 -2.47
CA ASN A 131 -2.00 10.19 -2.24
C ASN A 131 -0.78 10.53 -1.36
N ALA A 132 -0.29 9.55 -0.60
CA ALA A 132 0.90 9.70 0.24
C ALA A 132 2.18 9.09 -0.39
N LEU A 133 2.11 8.61 -1.64
CA LEU A 133 3.30 8.18 -2.38
C LEU A 133 3.91 9.36 -3.12
N TYR A 134 5.21 9.60 -2.96
CA TYR A 134 5.92 10.68 -3.67
C TYR A 134 7.09 10.14 -4.49
N GLY A 135 7.46 10.87 -5.55
CA GLY A 135 8.64 10.57 -6.36
C GLY A 135 8.63 9.17 -6.98
N ALA A 136 9.73 8.44 -6.81
CA ALA A 136 9.95 7.11 -7.41
C ALA A 136 9.08 5.97 -6.83
N GLY A 137 8.23 6.26 -5.83
CA GLY A 137 7.34 5.28 -5.21
C GLY A 137 6.00 5.07 -5.93
N ILE A 138 5.62 5.95 -6.88
CA ILE A 138 4.36 5.82 -7.62
C ILE A 138 4.56 4.83 -8.79
N PRO A 139 3.70 3.80 -8.95
CA PRO A 139 3.75 2.89 -10.09
C PRO A 139 3.58 3.63 -11.42
N GLY A 140 4.09 3.08 -12.51
CA GLY A 140 3.95 3.71 -13.83
C GLY A 140 2.48 3.85 -14.23
N ALA A 141 2.12 4.94 -14.90
CA ALA A 141 0.74 5.17 -15.33
C ALA A 141 0.20 4.02 -16.22
N ALA A 142 1.05 3.36 -17.01
CA ALA A 142 0.69 2.20 -17.82
C ALA A 142 0.36 0.96 -16.97
N GLU A 143 1.06 0.77 -15.85
CA GLU A 143 0.81 -0.33 -14.92
C GLU A 143 -0.53 -0.14 -14.22
N VAL A 144 -0.85 1.09 -13.82
CA VAL A 144 -2.16 1.43 -13.26
C VAL A 144 -3.27 1.32 -14.31
N ALA A 145 -3.01 1.78 -15.54
CA ALA A 145 -3.96 1.67 -16.65
C ALA A 145 -4.33 0.22 -17.00
N SER A 146 -3.50 -0.76 -16.63
CA SER A 146 -3.77 -2.17 -16.88
C SER A 146 -4.86 -2.77 -15.99
N ALA A 147 -5.25 -2.12 -14.89
CA ALA A 147 -6.38 -2.57 -14.06
C ALA A 147 -7.71 -2.35 -14.79
N PRO A 148 -8.44 -3.40 -15.20
CA PRO A 148 -9.54 -3.26 -16.16
C PRO A 148 -10.73 -2.48 -15.59
N ALA A 149 -11.15 -2.75 -14.36
CA ALA A 149 -12.29 -2.11 -13.72
C ALA A 149 -11.98 -0.76 -13.06
N LEU A 150 -10.75 -0.25 -13.20
CA LEU A 150 -10.34 0.98 -12.53
C LEU A 150 -11.22 2.15 -12.98
N ALA A 151 -11.79 2.84 -12.00
CA ALA A 151 -12.67 3.98 -12.20
C ALA A 151 -12.10 5.24 -11.53
N GLU A 152 -11.33 5.10 -10.46
CA GLU A 152 -10.82 6.22 -9.69
C GLU A 152 -9.39 5.98 -9.20
N VAL A 153 -8.57 7.03 -9.32
CA VAL A 153 -7.24 7.11 -8.73
C VAL A 153 -7.07 8.40 -7.94
N VAL A 154 -6.57 8.27 -6.72
CA VAL A 154 -6.12 9.40 -5.89
C VAL A 154 -4.60 9.38 -5.82
N VAL A 155 -3.95 10.46 -6.22
CA VAL A 155 -2.48 10.57 -6.34
C VAL A 155 -2.05 12.00 -6.03
N PRO A 156 -0.84 12.25 -5.49
CA PRO A 156 -0.44 13.62 -5.19
C PRO A 156 -0.34 14.47 -6.46
N GLY A 157 -0.84 15.71 -6.39
CA GLY A 157 -0.99 16.61 -7.53
C GLY A 157 -2.09 16.23 -8.52
N GLY A 158 -2.82 15.11 -8.29
CA GLY A 158 -3.98 14.69 -9.06
C GLY A 158 -3.76 14.69 -10.57
N ASP A 159 -4.77 15.17 -11.31
CA ASP A 159 -4.78 15.28 -12.78
C ASP A 159 -3.78 16.33 -13.30
N ALA A 160 -3.35 17.27 -12.45
CA ALA A 160 -2.38 18.30 -12.81
C ALA A 160 -0.93 17.77 -12.85
N SER A 161 -0.67 16.59 -12.29
CA SER A 161 0.64 15.95 -12.35
C SER A 161 0.96 15.39 -13.76
N VAL A 162 2.24 15.29 -14.11
CA VAL A 162 2.69 14.61 -15.35
C VAL A 162 2.16 13.17 -15.39
N TRP A 163 2.16 12.52 -14.23
CA TRP A 163 1.67 11.17 -14.04
C TRP A 163 0.15 11.06 -14.30
N GLY A 164 -0.64 11.96 -13.71
CA GLY A 164 -2.10 12.02 -13.88
C GLY A 164 -2.51 12.23 -15.33
N ARG A 165 -1.84 13.17 -16.02
CA ARG A 165 -2.04 13.38 -17.46
C ARG A 165 -1.72 12.14 -18.29
N ALA A 166 -0.63 11.43 -17.98
CA ALA A 166 -0.26 10.21 -18.69
C ALA A 166 -1.33 9.12 -18.50
N LEU A 167 -1.81 8.91 -17.26
CA LEU A 167 -2.89 7.96 -16.98
C LEU A 167 -4.16 8.33 -17.75
N ARG A 168 -4.52 9.61 -17.77
CA ARG A 168 -5.72 10.09 -18.46
C ARG A 168 -5.66 9.91 -19.98
N ALA A 169 -4.47 10.07 -20.57
CA ALA A 169 -4.27 9.79 -22.00
C ALA A 169 -4.52 8.30 -22.34
N MET A 170 -4.18 7.38 -21.43
CA MET A 170 -4.40 5.94 -21.61
C MET A 170 -5.81 5.48 -21.22
N ARG A 171 -6.39 6.10 -20.19
CA ARG A 171 -7.65 5.73 -19.56
C ARG A 171 -8.50 6.98 -19.30
N PRO A 172 -9.09 7.60 -20.35
CA PRO A 172 -9.86 8.83 -20.21
C PRO A 172 -11.13 8.65 -19.35
N ASN A 173 -11.55 7.41 -19.11
CA ASN A 173 -12.67 7.04 -18.25
C ASN A 173 -12.32 6.94 -16.75
N VAL A 174 -11.03 7.06 -16.38
CA VAL A 174 -10.59 7.02 -14.99
C VAL A 174 -10.55 8.43 -14.42
N LEU A 175 -11.26 8.64 -13.31
CA LEU A 175 -11.20 9.88 -12.54
C LEU A 175 -9.87 9.94 -11.79
N VAL A 176 -9.02 10.93 -12.10
CA VAL A 176 -7.79 11.20 -11.36
C VAL A 176 -8.01 12.42 -10.48
N ARG A 177 -7.84 12.27 -9.16
CA ARG A 177 -8.03 13.35 -8.19
C ARG A 177 -6.87 13.46 -7.20
N GLU A 178 -6.78 14.61 -6.58
CA GLU A 178 -5.97 14.85 -5.39
C GLU A 178 -6.90 14.82 -4.17
N GLU A 179 -6.46 14.23 -3.05
CA GLU A 179 -7.21 14.34 -1.79
C GLU A 179 -6.92 15.73 -1.21
N LEU A 180 -7.94 16.59 -1.20
CA LEU A 180 -7.88 17.90 -0.52
C LEU A 180 -7.74 17.63 0.99
N ARG A 181 -6.65 18.13 1.58
CA ARG A 181 -6.38 18.07 3.02
C ARG A 181 -7.34 18.98 3.80
#